data_AF-W4PDK9-F1
#
_entry.id   AF-W4PDK9-F1
#
_cell.length_a   1.000
_cell.length_b   1.000
_cell.length_c   1.000
_cell.angle_alpha   90.00
_cell.angle_beta   90.00
_cell.angle_gamma   90.00
#
_symmetry.space_group_name_H-M   'P 1'
#
loop_
_entity.id
_entity.type
_entity.pdbx_description
1 polymer ?
#
loop_
_entity_poly.entity_id
_entity_poly.type
_entity_poly.pdbx_seq_one_letter_code
_entity_poly.pdbx_strand_id
1 'polypeptide(L)'
;MRITKKVFDGALHMWLMKCPLCGDILHSAPEEDWLPEFAICPCDRNDKQSAYELFERNGETWIRRNKYPRFIARVAFEGISDIDNISMIDECDNERELASAMRKAGEFLVKRSRNE
;
A
#
# COMPACT_ATOMS: atom_id res chain seq x y z
N MET A 1 6.08 -2.11 -10.86
CA MET A 1 5.21 -3.02 -10.07
C MET A 1 4.30 -3.78 -11.00
N ARG A 2 4.23 -5.11 -10.85
CA ARG A 2 3.22 -5.96 -11.50
C ARG A 2 1.97 -5.98 -10.63
N ILE A 3 0.83 -5.57 -11.19
CA ILE A 3 -0.47 -5.54 -10.50
C ILE A 3 -1.34 -6.61 -11.13
N THR A 4 -1.86 -7.52 -10.31
CA THR A 4 -2.74 -8.62 -10.72
C THR A 4 -4.15 -8.47 -10.15
N LYS A 5 -4.31 -7.67 -9.09
CA LYS A 5 -5.60 -7.47 -8.42
C LYS A 5 -6.57 -6.69 -9.33
N LYS A 6 -7.73 -7.31 -9.59
CA LYS A 6 -8.87 -6.71 -10.26
C LYS A 6 -9.90 -6.28 -9.21
N VAL A 7 -10.51 -5.11 -9.39
CA VAL A 7 -11.47 -4.53 -8.44
C VAL A 7 -12.69 -4.06 -9.22
N PHE A 8 -13.89 -4.43 -8.78
CA PHE A 8 -15.12 -3.91 -9.35
C PHE A 8 -15.48 -2.56 -8.73
N ASP A 9 -15.72 -1.56 -9.57
CA ASP A 9 -16.21 -0.24 -9.16
C ASP A 9 -17.74 -0.19 -9.32
N GLY A 10 -18.45 -0.16 -8.18
CA GLY A 10 -19.91 -0.16 -8.16
C GLY A 10 -20.55 1.15 -8.62
N ALA A 11 -19.82 2.27 -8.69
CA ALA A 11 -20.35 3.51 -9.23
C ALA A 11 -20.27 3.51 -10.76
N LEU A 12 -19.13 3.09 -11.31
CA LEU A 12 -18.87 3.05 -12.75
C LEU A 12 -19.39 1.76 -13.43
N HIS A 13 -19.81 0.77 -12.64
CA HIS A 13 -20.27 -0.55 -13.12
C HIS A 13 -19.25 -1.24 -14.03
N MET A 14 -17.97 -1.17 -13.63
CA MET A 14 -16.87 -1.71 -14.44
C MET A 14 -15.76 -2.28 -13.56
N TRP A 15 -14.99 -3.19 -14.14
CA TRP A 15 -13.79 -3.76 -13.55
C TRP A 15 -12.57 -2.90 -13.82
N LEU A 16 -11.74 -2.69 -12.80
CA LEU A 16 -10.56 -1.85 -12.84
C LEU A 16 -9.33 -2.60 -12.34
N MET A 17 -8.17 -2.33 -12.96
CA MET A 17 -6.86 -2.60 -12.38
C MET A 17 -6.28 -1.29 -11.87
N LYS A 18 -6.43 -1.03 -10.56
CA LYS A 18 -5.96 0.19 -9.92
C LYS A 18 -4.62 -0.05 -9.24
N CYS A 19 -3.66 0.85 -9.47
CA CYS A 19 -2.39 0.82 -8.77
C CYS A 19 -2.59 1.15 -7.28
N PRO A 20 -2.15 0.29 -6.34
CA PRO A 20 -2.29 0.55 -4.90
C PRO A 20 -1.35 1.67 -4.39
N LEU A 21 -0.36 2.07 -5.18
CA LEU A 21 0.61 3.12 -4.82
C LEU A 21 0.13 4.51 -5.22
N CYS A 22 -0.02 4.79 -6.52
CA CYS A 22 -0.45 6.10 -7.00
C CYS A 22 -1.98 6.24 -7.08
N GLY A 23 -2.72 5.15 -7.04
CA GLY A 23 -4.16 5.17 -7.26
C GLY A 23 -4.57 5.28 -8.73
N ASP A 24 -3.61 5.27 -9.67
CA ASP A 24 -3.94 5.34 -11.10
C ASP A 24 -4.68 4.09 -11.56
N ILE A 25 -5.69 4.30 -12.41
CA ILE A 25 -6.38 3.23 -13.13
C ILE A 25 -5.51 2.86 -14.34
N LEU A 26 -5.00 1.63 -14.37
CA LEU A 26 -4.13 1.16 -15.44
C LEU A 26 -4.93 0.55 -16.59
N HIS A 27 -5.95 -0.22 -16.25
CA HIS A 27 -6.89 -0.82 -17.21
C HIS A 27 -8.30 -0.82 -16.62
N SER A 28 -9.28 -0.73 -17.50
CA SER A 28 -10.70 -0.74 -17.14
C SER A 28 -11.49 -1.47 -18.21
N ALA A 29 -12.42 -2.35 -17.82
CA ALA A 29 -13.27 -3.12 -18.73
C ALA A 29 -14.64 -3.42 -18.09
N PRO A 30 -15.70 -3.64 -18.88
CA PRO A 30 -17.01 -3.99 -18.34
C PRO A 30 -17.05 -5.39 -17.71
N GLU A 31 -16.20 -6.32 -18.18
CA GLU A 31 -16.09 -7.69 -17.68
C GLU A 31 -14.69 -7.95 -17.09
N GLU A 32 -14.61 -8.78 -16.06
CA GLU A 32 -13.34 -9.10 -15.38
C GLU A 32 -12.35 -9.80 -16.31
N ASP A 33 -12.85 -10.66 -17.20
CA ASP A 33 -12.05 -11.48 -18.11
C ASP A 33 -11.40 -10.66 -19.23
N TRP A 34 -11.91 -9.46 -19.50
CA TRP A 34 -11.35 -8.57 -20.51
C TRP A 34 -10.16 -7.76 -19.97
N LEU A 35 -9.97 -7.74 -18.64
CA LEU A 35 -8.77 -7.17 -18.05
C LEU A 35 -7.58 -8.10 -18.25
N PRO A 36 -6.39 -7.55 -18.55
CA PRO A 36 -5.18 -8.36 -18.69
C PRO A 36 -4.86 -9.11 -17.38
N GLU A 37 -4.10 -10.20 -17.49
CA GLU A 37 -3.64 -10.95 -16.32
C GLU A 37 -2.80 -10.09 -15.37
N PHE A 38 -2.07 -9.13 -15.92
CA PHE A 38 -1.30 -8.18 -15.15
C PHE A 38 -1.18 -6.82 -15.84
N ALA A 39 -1.01 -5.79 -15.02
CA ALA A 39 -0.67 -4.44 -15.46
C ALA A 39 0.67 -4.02 -14.84
N ILE A 40 1.43 -3.16 -15.52
CA ILE A 40 2.68 -2.62 -14.98
C ILE A 40 2.50 -1.13 -14.72
N CYS A 41 2.57 -0.72 -13.45
CA CYS A 41 2.65 0.70 -13.11
C CYS A 41 4.11 1.20 -13.17
N PRO A 42 4.40 2.29 -13.90
CA PRO A 42 5.73 2.91 -13.93
C PRO A 42 6.04 3.69 -12.64
N CYS A 43 5.03 4.01 -11.82
CA CYS A 43 5.18 4.72 -10.54
C CYS A 43 6.21 4.08 -9.60
N ASP A 44 6.37 2.76 -9.69
CA ASP A 44 7.34 1.99 -8.91
C ASP A 44 8.81 2.25 -9.28
N ARG A 45 9.08 2.75 -10.50
CA ARG A 45 10.43 3.13 -10.92
C ARG A 45 10.85 4.50 -10.39
N ASN A 46 9.94 5.20 -9.71
CA ASN A 46 10.19 6.56 -9.26
C ASN A 46 10.86 6.55 -7.87
N ASP A 47 12.18 6.49 -7.84
CA ASP A 47 12.99 6.47 -6.61
C ASP A 47 12.82 7.68 -5.68
N LYS A 48 12.13 8.73 -6.15
CA LYS A 48 11.86 9.94 -5.37
C LYS A 48 10.71 9.80 -4.37
N GLN A 49 9.94 8.71 -4.39
CA GLN A 49 8.90 8.49 -3.39
C GLN A 49 9.50 8.16 -2.02
N SER A 50 8.94 8.76 -0.97
CA SER A 50 9.31 8.44 0.41
C SER A 50 9.06 6.95 0.67
N ALA A 51 9.98 6.31 1.40
CA ALA A 51 9.85 4.89 1.71
C ALA A 51 8.59 4.60 2.55
N TYR A 52 8.19 5.56 3.40
CA TYR A 52 6.99 5.52 4.21
C TYR A 52 6.17 6.80 4.03
N GLU A 53 4.86 6.66 4.14
CA GLU A 53 3.90 7.74 4.01
C GLU A 53 2.76 7.54 5.00
N LEU A 54 2.29 8.62 5.62
CA LEU A 54 1.09 8.59 6.46
C LEU A 54 -0.08 9.17 5.68
N PHE A 55 -1.24 8.57 5.84
CA PHE A 55 -2.48 9.02 5.23
C PHE A 55 -3.66 8.75 6.16
N GLU A 56 -4.72 9.55 6.04
CA GLU A 56 -5.94 9.34 6.81
C GLU A 56 -6.90 8.44 6.05
N ARG A 57 -7.55 7.52 6.77
CA ARG A 57 -8.60 6.67 6.23
C ARG A 57 -9.62 6.40 7.32
N ASN A 58 -10.89 6.75 7.07
CA ASN A 58 -12.01 6.60 8.01
C ASN A 58 -11.79 7.28 9.39
N GLY A 59 -11.07 8.41 9.43
CA GLY A 59 -10.74 9.11 10.68
C GLY A 59 -9.61 8.47 11.49
N GLU A 60 -8.97 7.42 10.96
CA GLU A 60 -7.78 6.79 11.54
C GLU A 60 -6.53 7.15 10.73
N THR A 61 -5.38 7.21 11.40
CA THR A 61 -4.07 7.38 10.76
C THR A 61 -3.56 6.03 10.27
N TRP A 62 -3.12 5.96 9.02
CA TRP A 62 -2.54 4.77 8.42
C TRP A 62 -1.14 5.06 7.90
N ILE A 63 -0.27 4.06 7.93
CA ILE A 63 1.06 4.08 7.34
C ILE A 63 1.10 3.16 6.14
N ARG A 64 1.68 3.65 5.04
CA ARG A 64 2.00 2.86 3.85
C ARG A 64 3.50 2.83 3.64
N ARG A 65 4.03 1.65 3.30
CA ARG A 65 5.40 1.51 2.79
C ARG A 65 5.35 1.42 1.26
N ASN A 66 6.03 2.34 0.58
CA ASN A 66 6.06 2.43 -0.89
C ASN A 66 7.17 1.58 -1.53
N LYS A 67 8.14 1.09 -0.72
CA LYS A 67 9.24 0.21 -1.17
C LYS A 67 9.01 -1.23 -0.75
N TYR A 68 9.43 -2.20 -1.57
CA TYR A 68 9.30 -3.63 -1.23
C TYR A 68 10.01 -3.99 0.09
N PRO A 69 9.45 -4.86 0.95
CA PRO A 69 8.09 -5.40 0.89
C PRO A 69 7.05 -4.35 1.28
N ARG A 70 6.00 -4.21 0.47
CA ARG A 70 5.00 -3.13 0.64
C ARG A 70 3.82 -3.61 1.45
N PHE A 71 3.39 -2.75 2.37
CA PHE A 71 2.24 -2.99 3.21
C PHE A 71 1.56 -1.67 3.58
N ILE A 72 0.32 -1.80 4.02
CA ILE A 72 -0.48 -0.75 4.65
C ILE A 72 -0.80 -1.24 6.05
N ALA A 73 -0.70 -0.35 7.04
CA ALA A 73 -1.07 -0.68 8.40
C ALA A 73 -1.71 0.52 9.10
N ARG A 74 -2.60 0.26 10.03
CA ARG A 74 -3.18 1.28 10.90
C ARG A 74 -2.14 1.70 11.93
N VAL A 75 -2.05 2.99 12.20
CA VAL A 75 -1.23 3.54 13.29
C VAL A 75 -2.12 3.65 14.51
N ALA A 76 -1.74 2.97 15.60
CA ALA A 76 -2.49 2.98 16.85
C ALA A 76 -1.54 3.35 17.99
N PHE A 77 -1.39 4.64 18.27
CA PHE A 77 -0.55 5.11 19.37
C PHE A 77 -1.13 4.82 20.77
N GLU A 78 -2.40 4.38 20.85
CA GLU A 78 -3.12 4.14 22.10
C GLU A 78 -3.02 2.68 22.61
N GLY A 79 -2.16 1.84 22.01
CA GLY A 79 -2.05 0.41 22.31
C GLY A 79 -0.63 -0.09 22.66
N ILE A 80 -0.48 -1.42 22.76
CA ILE A 80 0.82 -2.11 23.02
C ILE A 80 1.74 -2.05 21.78
N SER A 81 1.16 -1.81 20.60
CA SER A 81 1.86 -1.77 19.32
C SER A 81 1.54 -0.46 18.60
N ASP A 82 2.57 0.25 18.14
CA ASP A 82 2.44 1.48 17.36
C ASP A 82 1.74 1.26 16.00
N ILE A 83 1.64 -0.01 15.57
CA ILE A 83 1.12 -0.43 14.27
C ILE A 83 0.16 -1.62 14.46
N ASP A 84 -1.00 -1.57 13.82
CA ASP A 84 -2.06 -2.57 13.85
C ASP A 84 -2.69 -2.78 12.46
N ASN A 85 -3.53 -3.80 12.26
CA ASN A 85 -4.24 -4.08 10.99
C ASN A 85 -3.36 -4.05 9.72
N ILE A 86 -2.34 -4.91 9.68
CA ILE A 86 -1.38 -4.96 8.57
C ILE A 86 -2.01 -5.69 7.37
N SER A 87 -2.01 -5.03 6.22
CA SER A 87 -2.41 -5.57 4.92
C SER A 87 -1.22 -5.50 3.95
N MET A 88 -0.76 -6.66 3.49
CA MET A 88 0.30 -6.75 2.49
C MET A 88 -0.20 -6.34 1.11
N ILE A 89 0.61 -5.56 0.40
CA ILE A 89 0.36 -5.18 -1.00
C ILE A 89 1.06 -6.16 -1.93
N ASP A 90 2.27 -6.58 -1.58
CA ASP A 90 3.05 -7.56 -2.33
C ASP A 90 3.07 -8.89 -1.57
N GLU A 91 3.06 -10.01 -2.28
CA GLU A 91 3.48 -11.29 -1.70
C GLU A 91 4.96 -11.20 -1.34
N CYS A 92 5.29 -11.46 -0.06
CA CYS A 92 6.64 -11.39 0.44
C CYS A 92 7.02 -12.76 1.02
N ASP A 93 7.87 -13.48 0.31
CA ASP A 93 8.34 -14.82 0.71
C ASP A 93 9.42 -14.77 1.81
N ASN A 94 9.96 -13.58 2.10
CA ASN A 94 11.06 -13.39 3.04
C ASN A 94 10.60 -12.67 4.32
N GLU A 95 10.24 -13.46 5.33
CA GLU A 95 9.78 -12.97 6.64
C GLU A 95 10.76 -12.02 7.32
N ARG A 96 12.08 -12.18 7.12
CA ARG A 96 13.09 -11.31 7.74
C ARG A 96 13.08 -9.90 7.15
N GLU A 97 12.87 -9.79 5.83
CA GLU A 97 12.75 -8.50 5.17
C GLU A 97 11.50 -7.77 5.62
N LEU A 98 10.39 -8.50 5.78
CA LEU A 98 9.15 -7.97 6.31
C LEU A 98 9.30 -7.48 7.75
N ALA A 99 9.91 -8.27 8.64
CA ALA A 99 10.15 -7.86 10.02
C ALA A 99 11.05 -6.60 10.12
N SER A 100 12.10 -6.54 9.30
CA SER A 100 12.97 -5.37 9.19
C SER A 100 12.20 -4.15 8.67
N ALA A 101 11.28 -4.35 7.73
CA ALA A 101 10.42 -3.31 7.20
C ALA A 101 9.47 -2.74 8.25
N MET A 102 8.84 -3.59 9.04
CA MET A 102 7.96 -3.18 10.12
C MET A 102 8.70 -2.41 11.22
N ARG A 103 9.89 -2.87 11.63
CA ARG A 103 10.72 -2.14 12.61
C ARG A 103 11.04 -0.71 12.14
N LYS A 104 11.44 -0.56 10.87
CA LYS A 104 11.73 0.76 10.28
C LYS A 104 10.49 1.66 10.18
N ALA A 105 9.30 1.07 10.01
CA ALA A 105 8.05 1.82 10.05
C ALA A 105 7.78 2.39 11.45
N GLY A 106 8.00 1.60 12.51
CA GLY A 106 7.92 2.07 13.89
C GLY A 106 8.94 3.19 14.18
N GLU A 107 10.19 3.04 13.77
CA GLU A 107 11.21 4.09 13.90
C GLU A 107 10.82 5.40 13.18
N PHE A 108 10.19 5.28 12.01
CA PHE A 108 9.69 6.43 11.26
C PHE A 108 8.59 7.16 12.02
N LEU A 109 7.64 6.44 12.62
CA LEU A 109 6.57 7.00 13.45
C LEU A 109 7.13 7.73 14.67
N VAL A 110 8.07 7.11 15.40
CA VAL A 110 8.70 7.71 16.60
C VAL A 110 9.51 8.97 16.27
N LYS A 111 10.21 8.99 15.13
CA LYS A 111 10.95 10.19 14.70
C LYS A 111 10.01 11.33 14.34
N ARG A 112 8.85 11.03 13.76
CA ARG A 112 7.87 12.04 13.37
C ARG A 112 7.15 12.61 14.59
N SER A 113 6.78 11.79 15.57
CA SER A 113 6.14 12.25 16.80
C SER A 113 7.04 13.11 17.70
N ARG A 114 8.36 13.04 17.55
CA ARG A 114 9.32 13.92 18.25
C ARG A 114 9.60 15.26 17.56
N ASN A 115 9.16 15.42 16.31
CA ASN A 115 9.40 16.62 15.48
C ASN A 115 8.14 17.48 15.31
N GLU A 116 7.05 17.15 16.01
CA GLU A 116 5.86 18.00 16.21
C GLU A 116 5.94 18.66 17.59
#